data_AF-A0A8H6QFS4-F1
#
_entry.id   AF-A0A8H6QFS4-F1
#
_cell.length_a   1.000
_cell.length_b   1.000
_cell.length_c   1.000
_cell.angle_alpha   90.00
_cell.angle_beta   90.00
_cell.angle_gamma   90.00
#
_symmetry.space_group_name_H-M   'P 1'
#
loop_
_entity.id
_entity.type
_entity.pdbx_description
1 polymer ?
#
loop_
_entity_poly.entity_id
_entity_poly.type
_entity_poly.pdbx_seq_one_letter_code
_entity_poly.pdbx_strand_id
1 'polypeptide(L)'
;MPQLVEPYNLPPAPYNTSTSVFNNSTIRQTIHVTLDADSIRLRLSNAFGVNDLAITSVAIGLPLGQKAGTSALQPGSSKKVLFSGNEEIIIPNGALAVSDPIQFPVKAQSTLLIDIYLAQGQQGNAITGHPGSRTTSWLSFGNWVGAKNLTDPSVMSVDHWYFISAVEASLSPSARSFAIIGDSITDGRGSDTNGNNRWPDLLLARMQKYRSTSSIALLNQAAGGNRVLADGLGPNVLGRLDRDVLAQSGVQYAMIFEGVNDIGVASADSAAQKLIGDRLLVAFKQIAARVHTAGLPIFGATITPFGTPAGSNYTQPYSSDEREKTRQRVNEFIRSSGVFDAVLDFDKVLRDPRAPGQLAAEFDSGDHLHPNVKGYQTLADQFPLEVFDLA
;
A
#
# COMPACT_ATOMS: atom_id res chain seq x y z
N MET A 1 1.51 -3.28 1.89
CA MET A 1 1.19 -4.53 1.15
C MET A 1 2.48 -5.21 0.66
N PRO A 2 2.84 -6.41 1.12
CA PRO A 2 3.98 -7.18 0.60
C PRO A 2 3.76 -7.68 -0.84
N GLN A 3 4.74 -7.47 -1.72
CA GLN A 3 4.78 -7.92 -3.12
C GLN A 3 6.07 -8.70 -3.42
N LEU A 4 6.02 -9.56 -4.44
CA LEU A 4 7.24 -10.06 -5.08
C LEU A 4 7.89 -8.89 -5.84
N VAL A 5 9.14 -8.59 -5.52
CA VAL A 5 9.86 -7.52 -6.23
C VAL A 5 10.20 -7.97 -7.64
N GLU A 6 9.69 -7.24 -8.62
CA GLU A 6 9.98 -7.48 -10.04
C GLU A 6 11.46 -7.20 -10.34
N PRO A 7 12.06 -7.85 -11.36
CA PRO A 7 13.48 -7.71 -11.67
C PRO A 7 13.98 -6.26 -11.82
N TYR A 8 13.16 -5.37 -12.38
CA TYR A 8 13.52 -3.96 -12.59
C TYR A 8 13.31 -3.08 -11.34
N ASN A 9 12.64 -3.60 -10.31
CA ASN A 9 12.43 -2.96 -9.01
C ASN A 9 13.36 -3.56 -7.92
N LEU A 10 14.24 -4.49 -8.28
CA LEU A 10 15.31 -4.96 -7.39
C LEU A 10 16.24 -3.81 -7.01
N PRO A 11 16.96 -3.91 -5.88
CA PRO A 11 17.93 -2.89 -5.54
C PRO A 11 18.97 -2.74 -6.66
N PRO A 12 19.47 -1.52 -6.93
CA PRO A 12 20.36 -1.26 -8.05
C PRO A 12 21.74 -1.88 -7.77
N ALA A 13 22.52 -2.11 -8.83
CA ALA A 13 23.93 -2.45 -8.66
C ALA A 13 24.63 -1.35 -7.83
N PRO A 14 25.53 -1.70 -6.88
CA PRO A 14 26.07 -3.03 -6.61
C PRO A 14 25.29 -3.85 -5.55
N TYR A 15 24.08 -3.43 -5.16
CA TYR A 15 23.25 -4.11 -4.17
C TYR A 15 22.48 -5.31 -4.72
N ASN A 16 22.53 -5.55 -6.04
CA ASN A 16 22.04 -6.77 -6.67
C ASN A 16 23.17 -7.50 -7.41
N THR A 17 23.09 -8.83 -7.41
CA THR A 17 23.93 -9.72 -8.20
C THR A 17 23.05 -10.78 -8.87
N SER A 18 23.66 -11.70 -9.63
CA SER A 18 22.93 -12.83 -10.20
C SER A 18 22.46 -13.85 -9.16
N THR A 19 23.07 -13.89 -7.98
CA THR A 19 22.83 -14.93 -6.96
C THR A 19 22.26 -14.40 -5.65
N SER A 20 22.31 -13.09 -5.40
CA SER A 20 21.93 -12.50 -4.12
C SER A 20 21.74 -10.99 -4.20
N VAL A 21 21.00 -10.44 -3.24
CA VAL A 21 20.78 -9.01 -3.04
C VAL A 21 21.18 -8.57 -1.63
N PHE A 22 21.51 -7.30 -1.46
CA PHE A 22 21.80 -6.65 -0.18
C PHE A 22 22.91 -7.32 0.65
N ASN A 23 23.90 -7.95 0.01
CA ASN A 23 25.06 -8.49 0.72
C ASN A 23 25.77 -7.40 1.51
N ASN A 24 26.06 -7.65 2.79
CA ASN A 24 26.67 -6.69 3.71
C ASN A 24 26.08 -5.27 3.58
N SER A 25 24.76 -5.16 3.61
CA SER A 25 24.08 -3.89 3.30
C SER A 25 23.10 -3.48 4.40
N THR A 26 23.10 -2.19 4.70
CA THR A 26 22.04 -1.52 5.49
C THR A 26 21.03 -0.90 4.54
N ILE A 27 19.76 -1.14 4.81
CA ILE A 27 18.60 -0.55 4.13
C ILE A 27 17.93 0.39 5.13
N ARG A 28 17.92 1.69 4.83
CA ARG A 28 17.27 2.73 5.63
C ARG A 28 16.01 3.21 4.93
N GLN A 29 14.87 3.06 5.59
CA GLN A 29 13.55 3.29 5.01
C GLN A 29 12.75 4.17 5.96
N THR A 30 11.74 4.87 5.43
CA THR A 30 10.79 5.61 6.27
C THR A 30 9.37 5.16 6.01
N ILE A 31 8.53 5.17 7.05
CA ILE A 31 7.12 4.78 6.99
C ILE A 31 6.26 5.81 7.75
N HIS A 32 5.06 6.09 7.24
CA HIS A 32 4.10 6.99 7.86
C HIS A 32 3.28 6.24 8.92
N VAL A 33 3.26 6.76 10.15
CA VAL A 33 2.54 6.18 11.28
C VAL A 33 1.14 6.80 11.35
N THR A 34 0.10 5.97 11.52
CA THR A 34 -1.27 6.44 11.44
C THR A 34 -1.81 7.02 12.76
N LEU A 35 -1.61 6.31 13.87
CA LEU A 35 -2.03 6.71 15.22
C LEU A 35 -0.85 6.97 16.14
N ASP A 36 -1.05 7.76 17.18
CA ASP A 36 -0.08 7.88 18.26
C ASP A 36 -0.05 6.59 19.10
N ALA A 37 1.13 6.28 19.63
CA ALA A 37 1.34 5.09 20.43
C ALA A 37 2.54 5.29 21.35
N ASP A 38 2.50 4.67 22.53
CA ASP A 38 3.62 4.62 23.45
C ASP A 38 4.58 3.47 23.16
N SER A 39 4.05 2.37 22.61
CA SER A 39 4.81 1.19 22.23
C SER A 39 4.36 0.64 20.88
N ILE A 40 5.34 0.25 20.08
CA ILE A 40 5.16 -0.29 18.73
C ILE A 40 5.89 -1.62 18.55
N ARG A 41 5.52 -2.37 17.50
CA ARG A 41 6.23 -3.54 16.98
C ARG A 41 6.41 -3.41 15.48
N LEU A 42 7.46 -4.02 14.97
CA LEU A 42 7.73 -4.10 13.54
C LEU A 42 7.36 -5.48 13.01
N ARG A 43 6.65 -5.53 11.88
CA ARG A 43 6.48 -6.75 11.09
C ARG A 43 7.42 -6.71 9.88
N LEU A 44 8.24 -7.75 9.75
CA LEU A 44 9.12 -7.99 8.61
C LEU A 44 8.65 -9.24 7.88
N SER A 45 8.74 -9.25 6.55
CA SER A 45 8.12 -10.27 5.71
C SER A 45 9.09 -10.86 4.71
N ASN A 46 9.06 -12.18 4.61
CA ASN A 46 9.69 -12.99 3.58
C ASN A 46 8.64 -13.77 2.76
N ALA A 47 7.39 -13.27 2.71
CA ALA A 47 6.24 -13.89 2.05
C ALA A 47 6.46 -14.35 0.60
N PHE A 48 7.34 -13.68 -0.15
CA PHE A 48 7.67 -14.01 -1.54
C PHE A 48 9.11 -14.49 -1.73
N GLY A 49 9.89 -14.59 -0.64
CA GLY A 49 11.21 -15.17 -0.69
C GLY A 49 11.15 -16.68 -0.80
N VAL A 50 12.05 -17.24 -1.62
CA VAL A 50 12.21 -18.69 -1.79
C VAL A 50 13.33 -19.27 -0.94
N ASN A 51 14.10 -18.42 -0.26
CA ASN A 51 15.15 -18.75 0.69
C ASN A 51 14.89 -18.06 2.02
N ASP A 52 15.51 -18.56 3.09
CA ASP A 52 15.50 -17.92 4.40
C ASP A 52 16.07 -16.49 4.33
N LEU A 53 15.39 -15.55 4.98
CA LEU A 53 15.84 -14.17 5.12
C LEU A 53 16.53 -13.99 6.48
N ALA A 54 17.85 -13.95 6.46
CA ALA A 54 18.67 -13.73 7.66
C ALA A 54 18.88 -12.24 7.91
N ILE A 55 18.19 -11.71 8.92
CA ILE A 55 18.31 -10.31 9.37
C ILE A 55 19.28 -10.23 10.53
N THR A 56 20.33 -9.44 10.37
CA THR A 56 21.44 -9.35 11.34
C THR A 56 21.19 -8.28 12.41
N SER A 57 20.62 -7.14 12.04
CA SER A 57 20.32 -6.10 13.02
C SER A 57 19.26 -5.15 12.47
N VAL A 58 18.41 -4.66 13.37
CA VAL A 58 17.35 -3.70 13.04
C VAL A 58 17.32 -2.61 14.10
N ALA A 59 17.13 -1.36 13.66
CA ALA A 59 16.82 -0.26 14.55
C ALA A 59 15.69 0.59 13.98
N ILE A 60 14.96 1.23 14.89
CA ILE A 60 14.03 2.30 14.55
C ILE A 60 14.58 3.64 15.06
N GLY A 61 14.07 4.74 14.51
CA GLY A 61 14.35 6.08 14.99
C GLY A 61 13.39 7.10 14.39
N LEU A 62 13.58 8.36 14.75
CA LEU A 62 12.88 9.46 14.09
C LEU A 62 13.75 10.00 12.94
N PRO A 63 13.21 10.22 11.74
CA PRO A 63 13.93 10.92 10.69
C PRO A 63 14.14 12.39 11.07
N LEU A 64 15.28 12.96 10.69
CA LEU A 64 15.59 14.36 10.93
C LEU A 64 14.50 15.26 10.32
N GLY A 65 13.90 16.11 11.15
CA GLY A 65 12.83 17.01 10.73
C GLY A 65 11.51 16.32 10.35
N GLN A 66 11.29 15.07 10.78
CA GLN A 66 10.10 14.27 10.44
C GLN A 66 9.91 14.03 8.93
N LYS A 67 10.96 14.26 8.13
CA LYS A 67 10.90 14.21 6.67
C LYS A 67 10.92 12.76 6.16
N ALA A 68 9.92 12.37 5.40
CA ALA A 68 9.92 11.10 4.66
C ALA A 68 11.06 11.05 3.63
N GLY A 69 11.65 9.88 3.47
CA GLY A 69 12.72 9.60 2.52
C GLY A 69 14.07 10.24 2.82
N THR A 70 14.26 10.83 4.00
CA THR A 70 15.56 11.37 4.41
C THR A 70 16.53 10.26 4.82
N SER A 71 17.82 10.41 4.51
CA SER A 71 18.88 9.53 5.02
C SER A 71 19.30 9.87 6.45
N ALA A 72 18.92 11.06 6.95
CA ALA A 72 19.37 11.56 8.24
C ALA A 72 18.44 11.13 9.39
N LEU A 73 19.02 10.56 10.43
CA LEU A 73 18.34 10.17 11.67
C LEU A 73 18.46 11.30 12.70
N GLN A 74 17.37 11.56 13.43
CA GLN A 74 17.36 12.53 14.53
C GLN A 74 18.28 12.04 15.66
N PRO A 75 19.31 12.79 16.06
CA PRO A 75 20.26 12.37 17.07
C PRO A 75 19.59 11.92 18.38
N GLY A 76 20.02 10.77 18.92
CA GLY A 76 19.50 10.21 20.17
C GLY A 76 18.13 9.52 20.06
N SER A 77 17.52 9.46 18.86
CA SER A 77 16.24 8.78 18.67
C SER A 77 16.36 7.29 18.32
N SER A 78 17.56 6.77 18.04
CA SER A 78 17.68 5.37 17.61
C SER A 78 17.41 4.39 18.76
N LYS A 79 16.62 3.35 18.48
CA LYS A 79 16.42 2.19 19.35
C LYS A 79 16.57 0.89 18.57
N LYS A 80 17.32 -0.05 19.14
CA LYS A 80 17.43 -1.41 18.60
C LYS A 80 16.06 -2.11 18.64
N VAL A 81 15.82 -2.95 17.65
CA VAL A 81 14.67 -3.85 17.58
C VAL A 81 15.15 -5.27 17.85
N LEU A 82 14.46 -5.97 18.73
CA LEU A 82 14.75 -7.35 19.09
C LEU A 82 13.63 -8.29 18.61
N PHE A 83 13.97 -9.56 18.46
CA PHE A 83 13.06 -10.64 18.10
C PHE A 83 13.22 -11.78 19.11
N SER A 84 12.23 -11.94 20.00
CA SER A 84 12.30 -12.90 21.11
C SER A 84 13.58 -12.75 21.94
N GLY A 85 13.98 -11.50 22.20
CA GLY A 85 15.19 -11.13 22.94
C GLY A 85 16.49 -11.10 22.13
N ASN A 86 16.49 -11.51 20.86
CA ASN A 86 17.69 -11.55 20.02
C ASN A 86 17.76 -10.36 19.05
N GLU A 87 18.97 -9.89 18.74
CA GLU A 87 19.19 -8.84 17.71
C GLU A 87 19.03 -9.38 16.29
N GLU A 88 19.26 -10.69 16.11
CA GLU A 88 19.21 -11.41 14.85
C GLU A 88 17.93 -12.24 14.73
N ILE A 89 17.43 -12.42 13.50
CA ILE A 89 16.35 -13.35 13.21
C ILE A 89 16.51 -13.95 11.81
N ILE A 90 16.18 -15.23 11.68
CA ILE A 90 16.02 -15.90 10.40
C ILE A 90 14.51 -16.06 10.15
N ILE A 91 14.02 -15.45 9.07
CA ILE A 91 12.62 -15.53 8.66
C ILE A 91 12.50 -16.59 7.56
N PRO A 92 11.80 -17.73 7.80
CA PRO A 92 11.65 -18.77 6.80
C PRO A 92 11.03 -18.27 5.49
N ASN A 93 11.26 -19.01 4.41
CA ASN A 93 10.59 -18.75 3.13
C ASN A 93 9.06 -18.68 3.29
N GLY A 94 8.42 -17.70 2.68
CA GLY A 94 6.96 -17.52 2.76
C GLY A 94 6.43 -17.03 4.12
N ALA A 95 7.30 -16.77 5.11
CA ALA A 95 6.90 -16.40 6.47
C ALA A 95 7.00 -14.88 6.74
N LEU A 96 6.56 -14.49 7.93
CA LEU A 96 6.78 -13.16 8.50
C LEU A 96 7.32 -13.29 9.93
N ALA A 97 8.00 -12.26 10.40
CA ALA A 97 8.41 -12.10 11.79
C ALA A 97 7.78 -10.85 12.40
N VAL A 98 7.54 -10.90 13.70
CA VAL A 98 7.07 -9.78 14.51
C VAL A 98 8.13 -9.52 15.58
N SER A 99 8.54 -8.27 15.74
CA SER A 99 9.50 -7.88 16.78
C SER A 99 8.90 -7.97 18.18
N ASP A 100 9.77 -7.93 19.17
CA ASP A 100 9.38 -7.61 20.55
C ASP A 100 8.77 -6.19 20.61
N PRO A 101 7.92 -5.89 21.61
CA PRO A 101 7.44 -4.53 21.87
C PRO A 101 8.59 -3.57 22.12
N ILE A 102 8.55 -2.43 21.45
CA ILE A 102 9.54 -1.35 21.58
C ILE A 102 8.84 -0.19 22.25
N GLN A 103 9.32 0.24 23.43
CA GLN A 103 8.84 1.47 24.06
C GLN A 103 9.36 2.66 23.26
N PHE A 104 8.58 3.16 22.31
CA PHE A 104 8.98 4.20 21.39
C PHE A 104 7.77 5.11 21.09
N PRO A 105 7.58 6.18 21.89
CA PRO A 105 6.46 7.08 21.70
C PRO A 105 6.50 7.74 20.33
N VAL A 106 5.42 7.58 19.57
CA VAL A 106 5.19 8.20 18.26
C VAL A 106 3.89 8.98 18.28
N LYS A 107 3.80 10.00 17.43
CA LYS A 107 2.58 10.79 17.26
C LYS A 107 1.83 10.31 16.01
N ALA A 108 0.51 10.47 16.00
CA ALA A 108 -0.30 10.26 14.81
C ALA A 108 0.27 11.10 13.65
N GLN A 109 0.29 10.52 12.45
CA GLN A 109 0.85 11.12 11.23
C GLN A 109 2.35 11.45 11.29
N SER A 110 3.09 10.94 12.28
CA SER A 110 4.55 11.08 12.30
C SER A 110 5.24 10.12 11.34
N THR A 111 6.51 10.36 11.04
CA THR A 111 7.32 9.47 10.20
C THR A 111 8.27 8.68 11.08
N LEU A 112 8.32 7.37 10.88
CA LEU A 112 9.29 6.47 11.51
C LEU A 112 10.40 6.12 10.50
N LEU A 113 11.65 6.09 10.96
CA LEU A 113 12.80 5.62 10.19
C LEU A 113 13.18 4.22 10.70
N ILE A 114 13.42 3.30 9.77
CA ILE A 114 13.75 1.89 10.04
C ILE A 114 15.03 1.54 9.29
N ASP A 115 16.04 1.07 10.01
CA ASP A 115 17.25 0.48 9.47
C ASP A 115 17.17 -1.04 9.56
N ILE A 116 17.49 -1.74 8.48
CA ILE A 116 17.62 -3.21 8.42
C ILE A 116 18.99 -3.53 7.84
N TYR A 117 19.81 -4.26 8.59
CA TYR A 117 21.12 -4.74 8.14
C TYR A 117 21.11 -6.23 7.85
N LEU A 118 21.63 -6.58 6.67
CA LEU A 118 21.79 -7.94 6.17
C LEU A 118 23.28 -8.21 5.97
N ALA A 119 23.94 -8.89 6.92
CA ALA A 119 25.36 -9.21 6.78
C ALA A 119 25.63 -10.13 5.57
N GLN A 120 24.78 -11.13 5.38
CA GLN A 120 24.90 -12.15 4.31
C GLN A 120 23.97 -11.88 3.12
N GLY A 121 23.25 -10.74 3.12
CA GLY A 121 22.22 -10.46 2.12
C GLY A 121 21.07 -11.47 2.13
N GLN A 122 20.25 -11.41 1.08
CA GLN A 122 19.28 -12.45 0.76
C GLN A 122 19.75 -13.22 -0.47
N GLN A 123 19.73 -14.55 -0.39
CA GLN A 123 20.03 -15.41 -1.53
C GLN A 123 18.87 -15.41 -2.52
N GLY A 124 19.21 -15.36 -3.81
CA GLY A 124 18.27 -15.23 -4.91
C GLY A 124 17.67 -13.82 -5.05
N ASN A 125 16.93 -13.65 -6.14
CA ASN A 125 16.33 -12.36 -6.52
C ASN A 125 14.80 -12.35 -6.36
N ALA A 126 14.20 -13.45 -5.91
CA ALA A 126 12.81 -13.45 -5.48
C ALA A 126 12.76 -12.97 -4.02
N ILE A 127 12.45 -11.69 -3.83
CA ILE A 127 12.41 -11.05 -2.51
C ILE A 127 11.08 -10.36 -2.26
N THR A 128 10.79 -10.11 -0.99
CA THR A 128 9.61 -9.35 -0.58
C THR A 128 9.90 -7.86 -0.52
N GLY A 129 9.06 -7.05 -1.14
CA GLY A 129 9.15 -5.60 -1.06
C GLY A 129 7.83 -4.94 -1.43
N HIS A 130 7.90 -3.64 -1.68
CA HIS A 130 6.78 -2.85 -2.13
C HIS A 130 7.29 -1.72 -3.04
N PRO A 131 7.36 -1.98 -4.36
CA PRO A 131 7.87 -1.00 -5.32
C PRO A 131 7.01 0.27 -5.42
N GLY A 132 5.74 0.18 -5.04
CA GLY A 132 4.77 1.28 -4.99
C GLY A 132 4.88 2.19 -3.77
N SER A 133 5.91 2.07 -2.92
CA SER A 133 5.98 2.77 -1.64
C SER A 133 5.97 4.31 -1.72
N ARG A 134 6.29 4.89 -2.88
CA ARG A 134 6.43 6.35 -3.11
C ARG A 134 7.28 7.05 -2.06
N THR A 135 8.27 6.34 -1.53
CA THR A 135 9.16 6.82 -0.49
C THR A 135 10.58 6.41 -0.83
N THR A 136 11.50 7.37 -0.75
CA THR A 136 12.92 7.13 -0.99
C THR A 136 13.50 6.32 0.18
N SER A 137 14.12 5.20 -0.15
CA SER A 137 14.92 4.37 0.74
C SER A 137 16.39 4.52 0.38
N TRP A 138 17.27 4.37 1.37
CA TRP A 138 18.71 4.52 1.22
C TRP A 138 19.42 3.20 1.50
N LEU A 139 20.44 2.93 0.70
CA LEU A 139 21.24 1.71 0.76
C LEU A 139 22.69 2.09 1.04
N SER A 140 23.39 1.32 1.88
CA SER A 140 24.81 1.52 2.17
C SER A 140 25.48 0.18 2.51
N PHE A 141 26.68 -0.08 2.00
CA PHE A 141 27.48 -1.21 2.45
C PHE A 141 27.96 -1.05 3.89
N GLY A 142 28.03 -2.14 4.62
CA GLY A 142 28.36 -2.18 6.04
C GLY A 142 27.15 -2.04 6.96
N ASN A 143 27.40 -2.19 8.26
CA ASN A 143 26.41 -2.02 9.30
C ASN A 143 26.33 -0.55 9.74
N TRP A 144 25.29 0.15 9.26
CA TRP A 144 25.00 1.55 9.58
C TRP A 144 23.75 1.70 10.48
N VAL A 145 23.31 0.62 11.12
CA VAL A 145 22.10 0.61 11.95
C VAL A 145 22.21 1.65 13.06
N GLY A 146 21.26 2.58 13.10
CA GLY A 146 21.21 3.66 14.09
C GLY A 146 22.18 4.82 13.85
N ALA A 147 22.97 4.79 12.77
CA ALA A 147 23.89 5.87 12.43
C ALA A 147 23.13 7.18 12.12
N LYS A 148 23.71 8.33 12.50
CA LYS A 148 23.08 9.64 12.27
C LYS A 148 22.82 9.93 10.78
N ASN A 149 23.69 9.44 9.90
CA ASN A 149 23.55 9.51 8.46
C ASN A 149 24.31 8.33 7.84
N LEU A 150 24.06 8.03 6.57
CA LEU A 150 24.84 7.09 5.79
C LEU A 150 25.91 7.88 5.03
N THR A 151 27.18 7.63 5.33
CA THR A 151 28.30 8.42 4.76
C THR A 151 29.30 7.56 4.00
N ASP A 152 29.01 6.28 3.80
CA ASP A 152 29.85 5.41 2.98
C ASP A 152 29.85 5.86 1.51
N PRO A 153 30.95 5.70 0.76
CA PRO A 153 30.97 5.98 -0.67
C PRO A 153 29.96 5.17 -1.50
N SER A 154 29.48 4.03 -1.00
CA SER A 154 28.47 3.18 -1.66
C SER A 154 27.04 3.69 -1.54
N VAL A 155 26.79 4.79 -0.82
CA VAL A 155 25.42 5.24 -0.53
C VAL A 155 24.63 5.50 -1.82
N MET A 156 23.49 4.83 -1.94
CA MET A 156 22.55 4.98 -3.05
C MET A 156 21.12 5.11 -2.52
N SER A 157 20.20 5.52 -3.39
CA SER A 157 18.79 5.60 -3.06
C SER A 157 17.90 4.97 -4.14
N VAL A 158 16.72 4.53 -3.73
CA VAL A 158 15.64 3.99 -4.57
C VAL A 158 14.28 4.31 -3.98
N ASP A 159 13.23 4.37 -4.80
CA ASP A 159 11.87 4.69 -4.34
C ASP A 159 11.03 3.43 -4.08
N HIS A 160 11.54 2.54 -3.22
CA HIS A 160 10.93 1.24 -2.89
C HIS A 160 11.07 0.93 -1.40
N TRP A 161 10.11 0.17 -0.85
CA TRP A 161 10.33 -0.52 0.43
C TRP A 161 10.76 -1.98 0.22
N TYR A 162 11.57 -2.49 1.13
CA TYR A 162 12.00 -3.89 1.19
C TYR A 162 11.75 -4.46 2.59
N PHE A 163 11.22 -5.67 2.63
CA PHE A 163 10.97 -6.48 3.84
C PHE A 163 10.01 -5.92 4.90
N ILE A 164 9.76 -4.61 4.97
CA ILE A 164 8.79 -4.02 5.90
C ILE A 164 7.38 -4.38 5.45
N SER A 165 6.57 -4.95 6.34
CA SER A 165 5.16 -5.26 6.06
C SER A 165 4.17 -4.45 6.90
N ALA A 166 4.49 -4.14 8.16
CA ALA A 166 3.66 -3.29 9.00
C ALA A 166 4.43 -2.71 10.21
N VAL A 167 3.90 -1.61 10.75
CA VAL A 167 4.14 -1.19 12.13
C VAL A 167 2.84 -1.41 12.89
N GLU A 168 2.93 -2.12 14.02
CA GLU A 168 1.81 -2.33 14.93
C GLU A 168 2.01 -1.51 16.19
N ALA A 169 0.92 -1.16 16.86
CA ALA A 169 0.96 -0.43 18.11
C ALA A 169 0.10 -1.11 19.17
N SER A 170 0.53 -1.01 20.43
CA SER A 170 -0.33 -1.31 21.57
C SER A 170 -1.17 -0.07 21.87
N LEU A 171 -2.45 -0.11 21.51
CA LEU A 171 -3.36 1.02 21.62
C LEU A 171 -4.49 0.76 22.63
N SER A 172 -5.25 1.81 22.95
CA SER A 172 -6.50 1.69 23.70
C SER A 172 -7.43 0.65 23.06
N PRO A 173 -8.23 -0.12 23.83
CA PRO A 173 -9.26 -1.01 23.29
C PRO A 173 -10.30 -0.31 22.39
N SER A 174 -10.41 1.01 22.48
CA SER A 174 -11.28 1.81 21.60
C SER A 174 -10.68 2.09 20.21
N ALA A 175 -9.38 1.83 20.01
CA ALA A 175 -8.73 2.00 18.73
C ALA A 175 -9.18 0.92 17.74
N ARG A 176 -9.36 1.31 16.49
CA ARG A 176 -9.84 0.45 15.40
C ARG A 176 -8.93 0.59 14.19
N SER A 177 -8.95 -0.37 13.29
CA SER A 177 -8.24 -0.30 12.02
C SER A 177 -9.22 -0.37 10.84
N PHE A 178 -8.96 0.44 9.83
CA PHE A 178 -9.64 0.46 8.55
C PHE A 178 -8.68 -0.04 7.46
N ALA A 179 -8.93 -1.24 6.93
CA ALA A 179 -8.09 -1.86 5.92
C ALA A 179 -8.66 -1.65 4.51
N ILE A 180 -7.84 -1.10 3.61
CA ILE A 180 -8.22 -0.81 2.24
C ILE A 180 -7.42 -1.72 1.32
N ILE A 181 -8.11 -2.64 0.64
CA ILE A 181 -7.53 -3.41 -0.46
C ILE A 181 -7.81 -2.68 -1.78
N GLY A 182 -6.78 -2.54 -2.62
CA GLY A 182 -6.81 -1.62 -3.74
C GLY A 182 -5.71 -1.87 -4.76
N ASP A 183 -5.81 -1.17 -5.88
CA ASP A 183 -4.81 -1.18 -6.94
C ASP A 183 -3.87 0.04 -6.91
N SER A 184 -3.23 0.37 -8.03
CA SER A 184 -2.30 1.51 -8.17
C SER A 184 -2.89 2.86 -7.76
N ILE A 185 -4.21 3.05 -7.87
CA ILE A 185 -4.88 4.31 -7.50
C ILE A 185 -4.86 4.48 -5.98
N THR A 186 -5.15 3.40 -5.23
CA THR A 186 -5.07 3.43 -3.76
C THR A 186 -3.64 3.34 -3.26
N ASP A 187 -2.78 2.61 -3.98
CA ASP A 187 -1.36 2.55 -3.71
C ASP A 187 -0.70 3.94 -3.84
N GLY A 188 -1.25 4.81 -4.69
CA GLY A 188 -0.88 6.23 -4.78
C GLY A 188 -0.05 6.60 -6.00
N ARG A 189 -0.16 5.87 -7.11
CA ARG A 189 0.46 6.29 -8.39
C ARG A 189 -0.04 7.68 -8.79
N GLY A 190 0.84 8.65 -9.02
CA GLY A 190 0.45 10.04 -9.30
C GLY A 190 0.49 10.96 -8.08
N SER A 191 0.81 10.43 -6.88
CA SER A 191 1.20 11.21 -5.72
C SER A 191 2.68 11.63 -5.80
N ASP A 192 3.11 12.56 -4.96
CA ASP A 192 4.51 12.98 -4.91
C ASP A 192 5.34 11.98 -4.11
N THR A 193 6.54 11.65 -4.60
CA THR A 193 7.52 10.88 -3.83
C THR A 193 7.87 11.63 -2.55
N ASN A 194 7.84 10.93 -1.40
CA ASN A 194 8.02 11.48 -0.06
C ASN A 194 6.95 12.50 0.38
N GLY A 195 5.84 12.63 -0.36
CA GLY A 195 4.79 13.60 -0.08
C GLY A 195 3.71 13.13 0.90
N ASN A 196 3.55 11.82 1.09
CA ASN A 196 2.42 11.21 1.84
C ASN A 196 1.07 11.85 1.44
N ASN A 197 0.85 12.05 0.14
CA ASN A 197 -0.30 12.76 -0.43
C ASN A 197 -1.09 11.91 -1.43
N ARG A 198 -1.07 10.59 -1.24
CA ARG A 198 -2.08 9.67 -1.79
C ARG A 198 -3.37 9.77 -0.99
N TRP A 199 -4.51 9.42 -1.59
CA TRP A 199 -5.81 9.67 -0.95
C TRP A 199 -5.97 9.02 0.44
N PRO A 200 -5.41 7.83 0.76
CA PRO A 200 -5.55 7.29 2.10
C PRO A 200 -4.77 8.09 3.16
N ASP A 201 -3.60 8.64 2.82
CA ASP A 201 -2.82 9.50 3.74
C ASP A 201 -3.56 10.83 3.98
N LEU A 202 -4.14 11.41 2.92
CA LEU A 202 -4.95 12.64 3.02
C LEU A 202 -6.25 12.41 3.80
N LEU A 203 -6.88 11.24 3.64
CA LEU A 203 -8.04 10.84 4.41
C LEU A 203 -7.68 10.68 5.89
N LEU A 204 -6.57 10.01 6.19
CA LEU A 204 -6.07 9.89 7.57
C LEU A 204 -5.89 11.28 8.21
N ALA A 205 -5.26 12.21 7.50
CA ALA A 205 -5.07 13.57 7.99
C ALA A 205 -6.40 14.29 8.28
N ARG A 206 -7.45 14.02 7.50
CA ARG A 206 -8.80 14.53 7.74
C ARG A 206 -9.47 13.83 8.93
N MET A 207 -9.39 12.50 9.03
CA MET A 207 -9.95 11.70 10.13
C MET A 207 -9.41 12.14 11.49
N GLN A 208 -8.12 12.47 11.57
CA GLN A 208 -7.49 12.95 12.80
C GLN A 208 -8.05 14.29 13.31
N LYS A 209 -8.82 15.03 12.50
CA LYS A 209 -9.50 16.28 12.92
C LYS A 209 -10.82 16.03 13.65
N TYR A 210 -11.36 14.81 13.63
CA TYR A 210 -12.67 14.48 14.19
C TYR A 210 -12.56 13.39 15.25
N ARG A 211 -13.14 13.62 16.42
CA ARG A 211 -13.08 12.68 17.55
C ARG A 211 -13.66 11.30 17.22
N SER A 212 -14.67 11.22 16.34
CA SER A 212 -15.30 9.96 15.94
C SER A 212 -14.38 9.06 15.10
N THR A 213 -13.37 9.63 14.44
CA THR A 213 -12.50 8.89 13.51
C THR A 213 -11.01 9.00 13.84
N SER A 214 -10.62 9.87 14.78
CA SER A 214 -9.22 10.04 15.19
C SER A 214 -8.61 8.81 15.87
N SER A 215 -9.41 7.85 16.32
CA SER A 215 -8.95 6.56 16.87
C SER A 215 -8.94 5.42 15.85
N ILE A 216 -9.15 5.71 14.57
CA ILE A 216 -9.16 4.71 13.50
C ILE A 216 -7.82 4.79 12.74
N ALA A 217 -7.01 3.74 12.84
CA ALA A 217 -5.81 3.54 12.05
C ALA A 217 -6.19 3.21 10.61
N LEU A 218 -5.49 3.79 9.64
CA LEU A 218 -5.69 3.47 8.23
C LEU A 218 -4.61 2.51 7.74
N LEU A 219 -5.01 1.39 7.16
CA LEU A 219 -4.11 0.36 6.63
C LEU A 219 -4.24 0.30 5.11
N ASN A 220 -3.32 0.96 4.41
CA ASN A 220 -3.26 0.88 2.95
C ASN A 220 -2.63 -0.46 2.53
N GLN A 221 -3.49 -1.37 2.07
CA GLN A 221 -3.12 -2.69 1.59
C GLN A 221 -3.28 -2.77 0.07
N ALA A 222 -3.11 -1.65 -0.62
CA ALA A 222 -3.15 -1.61 -2.06
C ALA A 222 -1.81 -1.97 -2.72
N ALA A 223 -1.87 -2.30 -4.01
CA ALA A 223 -0.69 -2.57 -4.81
C ALA A 223 -0.89 -2.17 -6.27
N GLY A 224 0.13 -1.53 -6.84
CA GLY A 224 0.18 -1.28 -8.28
C GLY A 224 -0.16 -2.51 -9.12
N GLY A 225 -1.02 -2.33 -10.13
CA GLY A 225 -1.41 -3.41 -11.03
C GLY A 225 -2.14 -4.59 -10.36
N ASN A 226 -2.59 -4.47 -9.10
CA ASN A 226 -3.35 -5.52 -8.44
C ASN A 226 -4.73 -5.71 -9.08
N ARG A 227 -5.24 -6.92 -8.95
CA ARG A 227 -6.44 -7.40 -9.63
C ARG A 227 -7.24 -8.27 -8.69
N VAL A 228 -8.54 -8.31 -8.91
CA VAL A 228 -9.46 -9.10 -8.10
C VAL A 228 -9.34 -10.60 -8.42
N LEU A 229 -9.23 -10.94 -9.71
CA LEU A 229 -9.45 -12.31 -10.20
C LEU A 229 -8.17 -13.09 -10.54
N ALA A 230 -7.08 -12.41 -10.87
CA ALA A 230 -5.84 -13.03 -11.33
C ALA A 230 -4.62 -12.24 -10.85
N ASP A 231 -3.50 -12.90 -10.59
CA ASP A 231 -2.32 -12.22 -10.05
C ASP A 231 -1.80 -11.14 -11.01
N GLY A 232 -1.47 -9.95 -10.50
CA GLY A 232 -0.84 -8.87 -11.26
C GLY A 232 0.63 -8.72 -10.86
N LEU A 233 1.01 -7.51 -10.43
CA LEU A 233 2.30 -7.31 -9.75
C LEU A 233 2.33 -7.95 -8.34
N GLY A 234 1.16 -8.36 -7.84
CA GLY A 234 1.03 -9.17 -6.63
C GLY A 234 -0.15 -10.13 -6.73
N PRO A 235 -0.35 -11.00 -5.71
CA PRO A 235 -1.44 -11.98 -5.71
C PRO A 235 -2.81 -11.33 -5.85
N ASN A 236 -3.73 -12.02 -6.50
CA ASN A 236 -5.12 -11.57 -6.64
C ASN A 236 -5.82 -11.35 -5.28
N VAL A 237 -6.83 -10.46 -5.26
CA VAL A 237 -7.59 -10.12 -4.04
C VAL A 237 -8.16 -11.35 -3.34
N LEU A 238 -8.76 -12.28 -4.10
CA LEU A 238 -9.37 -13.48 -3.51
C LEU A 238 -8.34 -14.33 -2.73
N GLY A 239 -7.10 -14.41 -3.20
CA GLY A 239 -6.02 -15.16 -2.55
C GLY A 239 -5.31 -14.42 -1.41
N ARG A 240 -5.44 -13.09 -1.31
CA ARG A 240 -4.73 -12.26 -0.32
C ARG A 240 -5.64 -11.64 0.75
N LEU A 241 -6.97 -11.78 0.62
CA LEU A 241 -7.95 -11.13 1.51
C LEU A 241 -7.69 -11.45 2.99
N ASP A 242 -7.43 -12.71 3.34
CA ASP A 242 -7.21 -13.10 4.73
C ASP A 242 -5.94 -12.45 5.28
N ARG A 243 -4.84 -12.57 4.53
CA ARG A 243 -3.54 -12.04 4.94
C ARG A 243 -3.55 -10.52 5.09
N ASP A 244 -4.16 -9.82 4.14
CA ASP A 244 -4.02 -8.37 4.00
C ASP A 244 -5.18 -7.59 4.57
N VAL A 245 -6.32 -8.23 4.87
CA VAL A 245 -7.46 -7.57 5.53
C VAL A 245 -7.78 -8.27 6.85
N LEU A 246 -8.17 -9.55 6.82
CA LEU A 246 -8.76 -10.22 7.99
C LEU A 246 -7.75 -10.49 9.12
N ALA A 247 -6.48 -10.71 8.79
CA ALA A 247 -5.41 -11.00 9.73
C ALA A 247 -4.67 -9.73 10.21
N GLN A 248 -5.11 -8.54 9.80
CA GLN A 248 -4.54 -7.29 10.26
C GLN A 248 -5.08 -6.92 11.65
N SER A 249 -4.22 -6.31 12.47
CA SER A 249 -4.53 -6.05 13.87
C SER A 249 -5.60 -4.97 14.02
N GLY A 250 -6.60 -5.27 14.85
CA GLY A 250 -7.65 -4.32 15.23
C GLY A 250 -8.60 -3.94 14.09
N VAL A 251 -8.64 -4.69 12.98
CA VAL A 251 -9.55 -4.36 11.87
C VAL A 251 -10.99 -4.41 12.34
N GLN A 252 -11.71 -3.32 12.05
CA GLN A 252 -13.14 -3.16 12.29
C GLN A 252 -13.87 -2.67 11.04
N TYR A 253 -13.14 -2.26 9.99
CA TYR A 253 -13.69 -1.81 8.72
C TYR A 253 -12.81 -2.31 7.58
N ALA A 254 -13.43 -2.80 6.51
CA ALA A 254 -12.74 -3.14 5.28
C ALA A 254 -13.28 -2.31 4.11
N MET A 255 -12.44 -2.04 3.12
CA MET A 255 -12.87 -1.43 1.86
C MET A 255 -12.16 -2.08 0.69
N ILE A 256 -12.89 -2.25 -0.42
CA ILE A 256 -12.32 -2.62 -1.72
C ILE A 256 -12.48 -1.47 -2.72
N PHE A 257 -11.36 -1.11 -3.34
CA PHE A 257 -11.32 -0.19 -4.47
C PHE A 257 -10.44 -0.78 -5.58
N GLU A 258 -11.02 -1.69 -6.36
CA GLU A 258 -10.33 -2.47 -7.39
C GLU A 258 -11.25 -2.81 -8.58
N GLY A 259 -10.65 -3.39 -9.61
CA GLY A 259 -11.32 -3.93 -10.80
C GLY A 259 -10.86 -3.26 -12.09
N VAL A 260 -10.16 -2.13 -12.01
CA VAL A 260 -9.69 -1.40 -13.19
C VAL A 260 -8.69 -2.22 -14.01
N ASN A 261 -7.76 -2.92 -13.33
CA ASN A 261 -6.76 -3.74 -13.99
C ASN A 261 -7.34 -5.05 -14.53
N ASP A 262 -8.38 -5.61 -13.89
CA ASP A 262 -9.11 -6.77 -14.43
C ASP A 262 -9.74 -6.42 -15.79
N ILE A 263 -10.44 -5.29 -15.85
CA ILE A 263 -11.09 -4.78 -17.08
C ILE A 263 -10.04 -4.36 -18.12
N GLY A 264 -9.03 -3.61 -17.69
CA GLY A 264 -8.01 -2.99 -18.53
C GLY A 264 -7.04 -3.98 -19.17
N VAL A 265 -6.70 -5.07 -18.48
CA VAL A 265 -5.83 -6.13 -19.02
C VAL A 265 -6.61 -7.13 -19.88
N ALA A 266 -7.90 -7.36 -19.59
CA ALA A 266 -8.73 -8.22 -20.41
C ALA A 266 -8.83 -7.70 -21.86
N SER A 267 -8.95 -8.62 -22.82
CA SER A 267 -9.18 -8.28 -24.24
C SER A 267 -10.39 -7.35 -24.37
N ALA A 268 -10.31 -6.39 -25.29
CA ALA A 268 -11.36 -5.39 -25.51
C ALA A 268 -12.55 -5.91 -26.35
N ASP A 269 -12.57 -7.21 -26.71
CA ASP A 269 -13.73 -7.80 -27.38
C ASP A 269 -14.90 -8.01 -26.41
N SER A 270 -16.11 -7.98 -26.95
CA SER A 270 -17.34 -8.01 -26.16
C SER A 270 -17.50 -9.30 -25.34
N ALA A 271 -17.02 -10.45 -25.84
CA ALA A 271 -17.14 -11.71 -25.12
C ALA A 271 -16.21 -11.76 -23.90
N ALA A 272 -14.95 -11.34 -24.06
CA ALA A 272 -14.00 -11.23 -22.96
C ALA A 272 -14.45 -10.21 -21.91
N GLN A 273 -14.93 -9.05 -22.36
CA GLN A 273 -15.43 -7.98 -21.48
C GLN A 273 -16.71 -8.38 -20.74
N LYS A 274 -17.62 -9.12 -21.40
CA LYS A 274 -18.76 -9.73 -20.73
C LYS A 274 -18.31 -10.70 -19.63
N LEU A 275 -17.40 -11.61 -19.96
CA LEU A 275 -16.89 -12.63 -19.03
C LEU A 275 -16.18 -12.01 -17.83
N ILE A 276 -15.29 -11.03 -18.03
CA ILE A 276 -14.55 -10.42 -16.93
C ILE A 276 -15.48 -9.67 -15.97
N GLY A 277 -16.45 -8.92 -16.49
CA GLY A 277 -17.43 -8.26 -15.65
C GLY A 277 -18.29 -9.27 -14.87
N ASP A 278 -18.79 -10.33 -15.53
CA ASP A 278 -19.58 -11.37 -14.84
C ASP A 278 -18.79 -12.00 -13.68
N ARG A 279 -17.49 -12.25 -13.88
CA ARG A 279 -16.60 -12.78 -12.85
C ARG A 279 -16.32 -11.78 -11.72
N LEU A 280 -16.14 -10.49 -12.02
CA LEU A 280 -15.95 -9.44 -11.01
C LEU A 280 -17.17 -9.35 -10.07
N LEU A 281 -18.39 -9.36 -10.64
CA LEU A 281 -19.63 -9.33 -9.86
C LEU A 281 -19.71 -10.50 -8.87
N VAL A 282 -19.35 -11.71 -9.32
CA VAL A 282 -19.31 -12.90 -8.44
C VAL A 282 -18.21 -12.77 -7.38
N ALA A 283 -17.02 -12.29 -7.76
CA ALA A 283 -15.91 -12.13 -6.83
C ALA A 283 -16.23 -11.10 -5.73
N PHE A 284 -16.85 -9.97 -6.07
CA PHE A 284 -17.28 -8.99 -5.07
C PHE A 284 -18.27 -9.56 -4.06
N LYS A 285 -19.23 -10.40 -4.49
CA LYS A 285 -20.12 -11.13 -3.58
C LYS A 285 -19.35 -12.07 -2.64
N GLN A 286 -18.37 -12.80 -3.17
CA GLN A 286 -17.55 -13.71 -2.36
C GLN A 286 -16.67 -12.96 -1.36
N ILE A 287 -16.06 -11.84 -1.77
CA ILE A 287 -15.25 -10.99 -0.90
C ILE A 287 -16.12 -10.45 0.23
N ALA A 288 -17.28 -9.86 -0.08
CA ALA A 288 -18.19 -9.34 0.92
C ALA A 288 -18.64 -10.43 1.90
N ALA A 289 -19.08 -11.60 1.40
CA ALA A 289 -19.48 -12.72 2.24
C ALA A 289 -18.37 -13.17 3.21
N ARG A 290 -17.11 -13.19 2.78
CA ARG A 290 -15.97 -13.55 3.63
C ARG A 290 -15.68 -12.49 4.70
N VAL A 291 -15.78 -11.21 4.34
CA VAL A 291 -15.60 -10.10 5.29
C VAL A 291 -16.75 -10.08 6.32
N HIS A 292 -18.00 -10.26 5.88
CA HIS A 292 -19.16 -10.38 6.77
C HIS A 292 -19.09 -11.61 7.67
N THR A 293 -18.55 -12.73 7.20
CA THR A 293 -18.31 -13.93 8.03
C THR A 293 -17.33 -13.64 9.18
N ALA A 294 -16.39 -12.70 8.99
CA ALA A 294 -15.51 -12.22 10.04
C ALA A 294 -16.16 -11.17 10.96
N GLY A 295 -17.45 -10.85 10.77
CA GLY A 295 -18.19 -9.86 11.55
C GLY A 295 -17.82 -8.41 11.22
N LEU A 296 -17.25 -8.17 10.03
CA LEU A 296 -16.77 -6.85 9.62
C LEU A 296 -17.68 -6.25 8.54
N PRO A 297 -17.95 -4.93 8.55
CA PRO A 297 -18.52 -4.23 7.41
C PRO A 297 -17.50 -4.11 6.28
N ILE A 298 -17.99 -4.11 5.03
CA ILE A 298 -17.21 -3.89 3.82
C ILE A 298 -17.77 -2.72 2.99
N PHE A 299 -16.90 -1.77 2.68
CA PHE A 299 -17.19 -0.65 1.80
C PHE A 299 -16.72 -0.95 0.37
N GLY A 300 -17.49 -0.52 -0.63
CA GLY A 300 -17.11 -0.61 -2.04
C GLY A 300 -16.90 0.77 -2.65
N ALA A 301 -15.82 0.99 -3.38
CA ALA A 301 -15.67 2.16 -4.24
C ALA A 301 -15.93 1.84 -5.71
N THR A 302 -16.60 2.74 -6.41
CA THR A 302 -16.78 2.63 -7.87
C THR A 302 -15.44 2.83 -8.59
N ILE A 303 -15.22 2.04 -9.64
CA ILE A 303 -14.02 2.08 -10.49
C ILE A 303 -13.99 3.42 -11.22
N THR A 304 -12.90 4.17 -11.07
CA THR A 304 -12.75 5.50 -11.68
C THR A 304 -12.60 5.42 -13.21
N PRO A 305 -12.85 6.52 -13.93
CA PRO A 305 -12.68 6.56 -15.39
C PRO A 305 -11.26 6.26 -15.87
N PHE A 306 -11.15 5.73 -17.09
CA PHE A 306 -9.86 5.43 -17.75
C PHE A 306 -9.85 5.73 -19.27
N GLY A 307 -10.84 6.51 -19.74
CA GLY A 307 -10.97 6.88 -21.14
C GLY A 307 -9.96 7.94 -21.55
N THR A 308 -9.39 7.80 -22.74
CA THR A 308 -8.49 8.81 -23.34
C THR A 308 -9.30 9.97 -23.92
N PRO A 309 -8.99 11.23 -23.57
CA PRO A 309 -9.55 12.41 -24.22
C PRO A 309 -9.22 12.47 -25.71
N ALA A 310 -10.18 12.94 -26.52
CA ALA A 310 -9.97 13.15 -27.95
C ALA A 310 -8.85 14.16 -28.20
N GLY A 311 -7.89 13.82 -29.07
CA GLY A 311 -6.74 14.67 -29.38
C GLY A 311 -5.60 14.61 -28.37
N SER A 312 -5.64 13.71 -27.38
CA SER A 312 -4.49 13.50 -26.48
C SER A 312 -3.27 12.96 -27.24
N ASN A 313 -2.08 13.38 -26.80
CA ASN A 313 -0.79 12.87 -27.29
C ASN A 313 -0.40 11.52 -26.66
N TYR A 314 -1.12 11.07 -25.64
CA TYR A 314 -0.94 9.79 -24.99
C TYR A 314 -2.26 9.00 -25.05
N THR A 315 -2.21 7.78 -25.57
CA THR A 315 -3.35 6.87 -25.57
C THR A 315 -3.24 5.95 -24.36
N GLN A 316 -4.20 6.05 -23.43
CA GLN A 316 -4.27 5.15 -22.28
C GLN A 316 -4.62 3.73 -22.76
N PRO A 317 -3.75 2.73 -22.52
CA PRO A 317 -3.99 1.34 -22.94
C PRO A 317 -5.33 0.74 -22.53
N TYR A 318 -5.95 1.19 -21.43
CA TYR A 318 -7.24 0.69 -20.96
C TYR A 318 -8.44 1.30 -21.70
N SER A 319 -8.25 2.41 -22.41
CA SER A 319 -9.33 3.14 -23.09
C SER A 319 -9.94 2.33 -24.23
N SER A 320 -11.22 1.96 -24.10
CA SER A 320 -12.01 1.28 -25.11
C SER A 320 -13.50 1.37 -24.76
N ASP A 321 -14.37 1.49 -25.77
CA ASP A 321 -15.82 1.51 -25.59
C ASP A 321 -16.36 0.25 -24.89
N GLU A 322 -15.84 -0.93 -25.23
CA GLU A 322 -16.29 -2.19 -24.62
C GLU A 322 -15.83 -2.33 -23.15
N ARG A 323 -14.63 -1.82 -22.83
CA ARG A 323 -14.14 -1.75 -21.46
C ARG A 323 -14.93 -0.73 -20.63
N GLU A 324 -15.29 0.41 -21.21
CA GLU A 324 -16.12 1.41 -20.54
C GLU A 324 -17.53 0.87 -20.26
N LYS A 325 -18.16 0.17 -21.22
CA LYS A 325 -19.43 -0.53 -20.98
C LYS A 325 -19.34 -1.50 -19.80
N THR A 326 -18.23 -2.23 -19.72
CA THR A 326 -17.99 -3.17 -18.61
C THR A 326 -17.78 -2.45 -17.28
N ARG A 327 -16.98 -1.37 -17.26
CA ARG A 327 -16.78 -0.54 -16.07
C ARG A 327 -18.11 0.03 -15.56
N GLN A 328 -18.94 0.58 -16.44
CA GLN A 328 -20.27 1.09 -16.07
C GLN A 328 -21.16 0.01 -15.49
N ARG A 329 -21.19 -1.19 -16.09
CA ARG A 329 -21.94 -2.33 -15.58
C ARG A 329 -21.47 -2.77 -14.19
N VAL A 330 -20.16 -2.82 -13.97
CA VAL A 330 -19.58 -3.17 -12.67
C VAL A 330 -19.86 -2.07 -11.63
N ASN A 331 -19.74 -0.80 -12.00
CA ASN A 331 -20.05 0.32 -11.11
C ASN A 331 -21.54 0.39 -10.74
N GLU A 332 -22.43 0.09 -11.68
CA GLU A 332 -23.86 -0.03 -11.39
C GLU A 332 -24.11 -1.12 -10.35
N PHE A 333 -23.49 -2.29 -10.52
CA PHE A 333 -23.55 -3.35 -9.51
C PHE A 333 -23.03 -2.90 -8.14
N ILE A 334 -21.89 -2.20 -8.09
CA ILE A 334 -21.35 -1.66 -6.83
C ILE A 334 -22.36 -0.73 -6.16
N ARG A 335 -23.04 0.13 -6.92
CA ARG A 335 -24.02 1.10 -6.40
C ARG A 335 -25.32 0.48 -5.91
N SER A 336 -25.87 -0.50 -6.63
CA SER A 336 -27.27 -0.92 -6.45
C SER A 336 -27.47 -2.35 -5.95
N SER A 337 -26.41 -3.17 -5.88
CA SER A 337 -26.55 -4.59 -5.51
C SER A 337 -26.89 -4.87 -4.04
N GLY A 338 -26.62 -3.92 -3.13
CA GLY A 338 -26.71 -4.14 -1.68
C GLY A 338 -25.64 -5.09 -1.12
N VAL A 339 -24.57 -5.38 -1.88
CA VAL A 339 -23.47 -6.25 -1.44
C VAL A 339 -22.54 -5.57 -0.44
N PHE A 340 -22.40 -4.25 -0.52
CA PHE A 340 -21.53 -3.45 0.34
C PHE A 340 -22.37 -2.69 1.37
N ASP A 341 -21.85 -2.56 2.59
CA ASP A 341 -22.50 -1.85 3.69
C ASP A 341 -22.47 -0.32 3.48
N ALA A 342 -21.47 0.16 2.73
CA ALA A 342 -21.40 1.53 2.24
C ALA A 342 -20.78 1.56 0.84
N VAL A 343 -21.20 2.53 0.02
CA VAL A 343 -20.67 2.74 -1.33
C VAL A 343 -20.10 4.14 -1.47
N LEU A 344 -18.86 4.21 -1.95
CA LEU A 344 -18.17 5.46 -2.26
C LEU A 344 -18.12 5.63 -3.78
N ASP A 345 -18.84 6.63 -4.30
CA ASP A 345 -18.92 6.85 -5.75
C ASP A 345 -17.73 7.65 -6.30
N PHE A 346 -16.53 7.08 -6.20
CA PHE A 346 -15.29 7.70 -6.67
C PHE A 346 -15.25 7.96 -8.19
N ASP A 347 -15.97 7.17 -8.99
CA ASP A 347 -16.26 7.49 -10.40
C ASP A 347 -16.88 8.89 -10.54
N LYS A 348 -17.95 9.15 -9.79
CA LYS A 348 -18.63 10.45 -9.84
C LYS A 348 -17.75 11.60 -9.35
N VAL A 349 -16.87 11.33 -8.37
CA VAL A 349 -15.97 12.35 -7.81
C VAL A 349 -14.94 12.81 -8.84
N LEU A 350 -14.40 11.90 -9.65
CA LEU A 350 -13.26 12.20 -10.50
C LEU A 350 -13.56 12.37 -11.99
N ARG A 351 -14.73 11.95 -12.46
CA ARG A 351 -15.06 12.01 -13.90
C ARG A 351 -15.28 13.43 -14.43
N ASP A 352 -14.94 13.65 -15.69
CA ASP A 352 -15.36 14.86 -16.39
C ASP A 352 -16.90 14.85 -16.54
N PRO A 353 -17.62 15.87 -16.05
CA PRO A 353 -19.08 15.92 -16.17
C PRO A 353 -19.58 15.97 -17.63
N ARG A 354 -18.75 16.38 -18.58
CA ARG A 354 -19.07 16.43 -20.02
C ARG A 354 -18.62 15.16 -20.76
N ALA A 355 -17.70 14.39 -20.18
CA ALA A 355 -17.22 13.13 -20.73
C ALA A 355 -17.04 12.08 -19.60
N PRO A 356 -18.13 11.47 -19.09
CA PRO A 356 -18.09 10.64 -17.88
C PRO A 356 -17.18 9.40 -17.92
N GLY A 357 -16.72 9.00 -19.11
CA GLY A 357 -15.73 7.94 -19.29
C GLY A 357 -14.27 8.40 -19.12
N GLN A 358 -14.02 9.68 -18.86
CA GLN A 358 -12.69 10.29 -18.72
C GLN A 358 -12.52 10.92 -17.34
N LEU A 359 -11.30 10.97 -16.83
CA LEU A 359 -10.97 11.80 -15.67
C LEU A 359 -11.16 13.27 -16.01
N ALA A 360 -11.65 14.08 -15.06
CA ALA A 360 -11.62 15.52 -15.21
C ALA A 360 -10.15 15.96 -15.32
N ALA A 361 -9.85 16.86 -16.28
CA ALA A 361 -8.48 17.24 -16.61
C ALA A 361 -7.68 17.79 -15.41
N GLU A 362 -8.35 18.41 -14.44
CA GLU A 362 -7.70 18.92 -13.21
C GLU A 362 -7.26 17.81 -12.24
N PHE A 363 -7.81 16.60 -12.36
CA PHE A 363 -7.50 15.44 -11.52
C PHE A 363 -6.58 14.44 -12.22
N ASP A 364 -6.37 14.54 -13.53
CA ASP A 364 -5.53 13.63 -14.28
C ASP A 364 -4.03 13.89 -14.03
N SER A 365 -3.27 12.81 -13.82
CA SER A 365 -1.79 12.85 -13.76
C SER A 365 -1.12 12.90 -15.13
N GLY A 366 -1.91 12.79 -16.21
CA GLY A 366 -1.48 12.85 -17.60
C GLY A 366 -1.51 11.49 -18.31
N ASP A 367 -1.84 10.40 -17.61
CA ASP A 367 -2.00 9.07 -18.20
C ASP A 367 -3.46 8.63 -18.35
N HIS A 368 -4.41 9.51 -18.03
CA HIS A 368 -5.86 9.31 -18.13
C HIS A 368 -6.41 8.17 -17.27
N LEU A 369 -5.64 7.64 -16.32
CA LEU A 369 -6.04 6.55 -15.42
C LEU A 369 -5.81 6.91 -13.95
N HIS A 370 -4.64 7.46 -13.63
CA HIS A 370 -4.26 7.74 -12.26
C HIS A 370 -4.55 9.20 -11.88
N PRO A 371 -5.18 9.44 -10.72
CA PRO A 371 -5.33 10.78 -10.19
C PRO A 371 -3.97 11.41 -9.85
N ASN A 372 -3.86 12.71 -10.05
CA ASN A 372 -2.82 13.53 -9.45
C ASN A 372 -3.17 13.85 -7.97
N VAL A 373 -2.28 14.58 -7.28
CA VAL A 373 -2.47 14.99 -5.88
C VAL A 373 -3.79 15.74 -5.65
N LYS A 374 -4.24 16.57 -6.58
CA LYS A 374 -5.52 17.29 -6.47
C LYS A 374 -6.71 16.32 -6.56
N GLY A 375 -6.65 15.34 -7.46
CA GLY A 375 -7.63 14.25 -7.52
C GLY A 375 -7.66 13.44 -6.23
N TYR A 376 -6.49 13.11 -5.67
CA TYR A 376 -6.40 12.41 -4.38
C TYR A 376 -6.95 13.22 -3.20
N GLN A 377 -6.69 14.52 -3.15
CA GLN A 377 -7.29 15.40 -2.15
C GLN A 377 -8.81 15.41 -2.27
N THR A 378 -9.33 15.45 -3.50
CA THR A 378 -10.77 15.45 -3.75
C THR A 378 -11.42 14.13 -3.30
N LEU A 379 -10.78 12.98 -3.53
CA LEU A 379 -11.24 11.69 -2.99
C LEU A 379 -11.30 11.70 -1.46
N ALA A 380 -10.25 12.20 -0.80
CA ALA A 380 -10.18 12.28 0.66
C ALA A 380 -11.24 13.23 1.24
N ASP A 381 -11.51 14.36 0.58
CA ASP A 381 -12.51 15.34 1.00
C ASP A 381 -13.94 14.82 0.82
N GLN A 382 -14.19 14.06 -0.25
CA GLN A 382 -15.51 13.50 -0.58
C GLN A 382 -15.78 12.14 0.11
N PHE A 383 -14.81 11.56 0.81
CA PHE A 383 -15.03 10.35 1.62
C PHE A 383 -16.01 10.65 2.77
N PRO A 384 -17.19 10.01 2.86
CA PRO A 384 -18.12 10.21 3.97
C PRO A 384 -17.55 9.57 5.25
N LEU A 385 -17.28 10.36 6.31
CA LEU A 385 -16.71 9.83 7.56
C LEU A 385 -17.75 9.11 8.42
N GLU A 386 -19.03 9.43 8.22
CA GLU A 386 -20.19 8.81 8.87
C GLU A 386 -20.33 7.31 8.57
N VAL A 387 -19.64 6.78 7.55
CA VAL A 387 -19.61 5.33 7.30
C VAL A 387 -18.99 4.54 8.44
N PHE A 388 -18.19 5.19 9.29
CA PHE A 388 -17.62 4.56 10.48
C PHE A 388 -18.61 4.45 11.65
N ASP A 389 -19.79 5.09 11.54
CA ASP A 389 -20.86 4.99 12.53
C ASP A 389 -21.73 3.72 12.35
N LEU A 390 -21.47 2.91 11.31
CA LEU A 390 -22.19 1.66 10.99
C LEU A 390 -21.93 0.50 11.99
N ALA A 391 -21.64 0.81 13.26
CA ALA A 391 -21.28 -0.16 14.30
C ALA A 391 -22.49 -0.83 14.96
#